data_AF-A0A7C2ZRG6-F1
#
_entry.id   AF-A0A7C2ZRG6-F1
#
_cell.length_a   1.000
_cell.length_b   1.000
_cell.length_c   1.000
_cell.angle_alpha   90.00
_cell.angle_beta   90.00
_cell.angle_gamma   90.00
#
_symmetry.space_group_name_H-M   'P 1'
#
loop_
_entity.id
_entity.type
_entity.pdbx_description
1 polymer ?
#
loop_
_entity_poly.entity_id
_entity_poly.type
_entity_poly.pdbx_seq_one_letter_code
_entity_poly.pdbx_strand_id
1 'polypeptide(L)'
;MPPNTSKYTYGRFRNGSNEYFWMIDKVSACNETPAPTFYIGSTAHSKTSTGSTDFTNSSGDIIAVSMSINNNQWAYADITTGPLSGLCVAIDSTCTRFFFSKWNADYPFNLCSNVNYAWYEPVDGPLVPGDSFAMKIGVLVPYGIYEGPSNSGRIYAIVSDT
;
A
#
# COMPACT_ATOMS: atom_id res chain seq x y z
N MET A 1 -17.78 -13.85 -11.34
CA MET A 1 -16.95 -14.85 -10.64
C MET A 1 -15.90 -14.08 -9.87
N PRO A 2 -15.75 -14.27 -8.54
CA PRO A 2 -14.67 -13.59 -7.83
C PRO A 2 -13.32 -13.96 -8.49
N PRO A 3 -12.34 -13.05 -8.56
CA PRO A 3 -11.03 -13.34 -9.13
C PRO A 3 -10.47 -14.60 -8.47
N ASN A 4 -9.81 -15.46 -9.26
CA ASN A 4 -9.17 -16.66 -8.74
C ASN A 4 -8.22 -16.28 -7.60
N THR A 5 -8.62 -16.54 -6.34
CA THR A 5 -7.88 -16.11 -5.16
C THR A 5 -6.58 -16.88 -4.95
N SER A 6 -6.38 -18.01 -5.64
CA SER A 6 -5.06 -18.66 -5.70
C SER A 6 -4.08 -17.94 -6.62
N LYS A 7 -4.58 -17.16 -7.58
CA LYS A 7 -3.76 -16.39 -8.53
C LYS A 7 -3.69 -14.90 -8.22
N TYR A 8 -4.73 -14.32 -7.59
CA TYR A 8 -4.82 -12.88 -7.40
C TYR A 8 -5.00 -12.53 -5.92
N THR A 9 -4.25 -11.53 -5.45
CA THR A 9 -4.60 -10.76 -4.25
C THR A 9 -5.14 -9.42 -4.72
N TYR A 10 -6.23 -8.93 -4.13
CA TYR A 10 -6.82 -7.66 -4.55
C TYR A 10 -7.49 -6.98 -3.36
N GLY A 11 -7.76 -5.70 -3.51
CA GLY A 11 -8.44 -4.93 -2.48
C GLY A 11 -8.82 -3.55 -2.95
N ARG A 12 -9.15 -2.71 -1.96
CA ARG A 12 -9.52 -1.31 -2.17
C ARG A 12 -8.62 -0.41 -1.37
N PHE A 13 -8.36 0.78 -1.90
CA PHE A 13 -7.57 1.81 -1.24
C PHE A 13 -8.26 3.16 -1.37
N ARG A 14 -8.28 3.96 -0.29
CA ARG A 14 -8.90 5.29 -0.29
C ARG A 14 -7.86 6.39 -0.04
N ASN A 15 -7.60 7.23 -1.03
CA ASN A 15 -6.51 8.22 -1.04
C ASN A 15 -6.95 9.64 -0.62
N GLY A 16 -7.54 9.82 0.56
CA GLY A 16 -8.05 11.15 0.97
C GLY A 16 -9.40 11.49 0.37
N SER A 17 -9.52 11.37 -0.96
CA SER A 17 -10.65 11.88 -1.74
C SER A 17 -11.49 10.75 -2.35
N ASN A 18 -10.83 9.76 -2.93
CA ASN A 18 -11.45 8.76 -3.79
C ASN A 18 -11.03 7.34 -3.40
N GLU A 19 -11.83 6.35 -3.80
CA GLU A 19 -11.53 4.93 -3.62
C GLU A 19 -11.07 4.33 -4.94
N TYR A 20 -10.09 3.44 -4.89
CA TYR A 20 -9.51 2.76 -6.05
C TYR A 20 -9.37 1.27 -5.77
N PHE A 21 -9.45 0.47 -6.81
CA PHE A 21 -9.14 -0.94 -6.74
C PHE A 21 -7.66 -1.17 -7.04
N TRP A 22 -7.11 -2.19 -6.40
CA TRP A 22 -5.77 -2.67 -6.68
C TRP A 22 -5.75 -4.19 -6.76
N MET A 23 -4.77 -4.73 -7.47
CA MET A 23 -4.58 -6.17 -7.66
C MET A 23 -3.09 -6.51 -7.71
N ILE A 24 -2.72 -7.69 -7.23
CA ILE A 24 -1.44 -8.34 -7.47
C ILE A 24 -1.72 -9.63 -8.22
N ASP A 25 -1.05 -9.82 -9.36
CA ASP A 25 -0.94 -11.12 -10.01
C ASP A 25 0.15 -11.92 -9.29
N LYS A 26 -0.29 -12.90 -8.48
CA LYS A 26 0.59 -13.77 -7.71
C LYS A 26 1.36 -14.65 -8.68
N VAL A 27 2.67 -14.73 -8.47
CA VAL A 27 3.44 -15.89 -8.95
C VAL A 27 3.35 -17.02 -7.92
N SER A 28 4.07 -18.14 -8.10
CA SER A 28 4.04 -19.30 -7.18
C SER A 28 4.19 -18.89 -5.70
N ALA A 29 5.04 -17.90 -5.41
CA ALA A 29 5.08 -17.17 -4.15
C ALA A 29 5.30 -15.67 -4.40
N CYS A 30 4.70 -14.76 -3.62
CA CYS A 30 4.69 -13.31 -3.89
C CYS A 30 6.02 -12.57 -3.69
N ASN A 31 7.13 -13.30 -3.72
CA ASN A 31 8.49 -12.86 -3.46
C ASN A 31 9.51 -13.69 -4.29
N GLU A 32 9.05 -14.38 -5.33
CA GLU A 32 9.88 -15.20 -6.22
C GLU A 32 10.03 -14.55 -7.59
N THR A 33 11.07 -14.95 -8.33
CA THR A 33 11.29 -14.49 -9.71
C THR A 33 10.47 -15.35 -10.68
N PRO A 34 9.70 -14.77 -11.61
CA PRO A 34 9.56 -13.34 -11.86
C PRO A 34 8.77 -12.64 -10.74
N ALA A 35 9.21 -11.45 -10.35
CA ALA A 35 8.54 -10.68 -9.30
C ALA A 35 7.06 -10.43 -9.65
N PRO A 36 6.16 -10.40 -8.65
CA PRO A 36 4.76 -10.08 -8.88
C PRO A 36 4.60 -8.69 -9.48
N THR A 37 3.52 -8.48 -10.22
CA THR A 37 3.13 -7.15 -10.70
C THR A 37 1.99 -6.61 -9.84
N PHE A 38 2.16 -5.39 -9.36
CA PHE A 38 1.11 -4.65 -8.66
C PHE A 38 0.36 -3.77 -9.66
N TYR A 39 -0.96 -3.80 -9.62
CA TYR A 39 -1.83 -3.06 -10.50
C TYR A 39 -2.76 -2.15 -9.72
N ILE A 40 -3.00 -0.96 -10.27
CA ILE A 40 -3.87 0.06 -9.69
C ILE A 40 -4.86 0.51 -10.75
N GLY A 41 -6.14 0.52 -10.42
CA GLY A 41 -7.16 1.16 -11.25
C GLY A 41 -6.99 2.68 -11.25
N SER A 42 -7.00 3.31 -12.42
CA SER A 42 -6.83 4.76 -12.56
C SER A 42 -8.15 5.54 -12.36
N THR A 43 -9.29 4.91 -12.61
CA THR A 43 -10.62 5.51 -12.40
C THR A 43 -11.15 5.18 -11.01
N ALA A 44 -11.56 6.21 -10.28
CA ALA A 44 -12.10 6.10 -8.93
C ALA A 44 -13.46 5.37 -8.90
N HIS A 45 -13.63 4.55 -7.86
CA HIS A 45 -14.91 4.02 -7.43
C HIS A 45 -15.75 5.11 -6.75
N SER A 46 -17.04 5.14 -7.07
CA SER A 46 -18.02 6.03 -6.47
C SER A 46 -19.37 5.33 -6.32
N LYS A 47 -20.34 5.99 -5.68
CA LYS A 47 -21.71 5.45 -5.53
C LYS A 47 -22.40 5.14 -6.86
N THR A 48 -21.99 5.79 -7.94
CA THR A 48 -22.63 5.71 -9.25
C THR A 48 -21.73 5.09 -10.33
N SER A 49 -20.48 4.78 -10.01
CA SER A 49 -19.53 4.18 -10.95
C SER A 49 -18.66 3.15 -10.25
N THR A 50 -18.52 1.99 -10.89
CA THR A 50 -17.66 0.91 -10.40
C THR A 50 -16.19 1.33 -10.35
N GLY A 51 -15.74 2.25 -11.21
CA GLY A 51 -14.33 2.57 -11.37
C GLY A 51 -13.58 1.49 -12.16
N SER A 52 -12.25 1.58 -12.17
CA SER A 52 -11.38 0.66 -12.91
C SER A 52 -11.24 -0.68 -12.17
N THR A 53 -11.93 -1.71 -12.64
CA THR A 53 -11.88 -3.07 -12.05
C THR A 53 -11.41 -4.16 -13.00
N ASP A 54 -11.25 -3.85 -14.30
CA ASP A 54 -10.75 -4.82 -15.28
C ASP A 54 -9.22 -4.73 -15.40
N PHE A 55 -8.55 -5.58 -14.64
CA PHE A 55 -7.08 -5.67 -14.60
C PHE A 55 -6.46 -6.46 -15.76
N THR A 56 -7.24 -6.82 -16.79
CA THR A 56 -6.68 -7.36 -18.05
C THR A 56 -6.06 -6.27 -18.93
N ASN A 57 -6.20 -4.99 -18.52
CA ASN A 57 -5.78 -3.80 -19.27
C ASN A 57 -6.49 -3.62 -20.63
N SER A 58 -7.61 -4.32 -20.84
CA SER A 58 -8.49 -4.16 -22.00
C SER A 58 -9.00 -2.72 -22.18
N SER A 59 -9.13 -1.99 -21.08
CA SER A 59 -9.73 -0.65 -21.00
C SER A 59 -8.69 0.48 -20.95
N GLY A 60 -7.38 0.15 -20.85
CA GLY A 60 -6.29 1.13 -20.79
C GLY A 60 -6.27 2.00 -19.53
N ASP A 61 -7.06 1.65 -18.51
CA ASP A 61 -7.27 2.42 -17.29
C ASP A 61 -6.54 1.80 -16.08
N ILE A 62 -5.52 0.99 -16.33
CA ILE A 62 -4.73 0.29 -15.32
C ILE A 62 -3.29 0.79 -15.32
N ILE A 63 -2.76 1.02 -14.13
CA ILE A 63 -1.36 1.36 -13.90
C ILE A 63 -0.67 0.11 -13.36
N ALA A 64 0.36 -0.36 -14.07
CA ALA A 64 1.19 -1.49 -13.66
C ALA A 64 2.47 -0.96 -12.98
N VAL A 65 2.80 -1.53 -11.84
CA VAL A 65 3.99 -1.26 -11.05
C VAL A 65 4.75 -2.57 -10.87
N SER A 66 5.94 -2.63 -11.46
CA SER A 66 6.82 -3.79 -11.31
C SER A 66 7.42 -3.83 -9.91
N MET A 67 7.26 -4.97 -9.22
CA MET A 67 7.82 -5.16 -7.90
C MET A 67 9.25 -5.68 -7.97
N SER A 68 10.03 -5.37 -6.95
CA SER A 68 11.38 -5.90 -6.71
C SER A 68 11.37 -6.86 -5.54
N ILE A 69 12.26 -7.86 -5.56
CA ILE A 69 12.37 -8.87 -4.50
C ILE A 69 13.60 -8.57 -3.67
N ASN A 70 13.47 -8.65 -2.35
CA ASN A 70 14.61 -8.65 -1.44
C ASN A 70 14.60 -9.90 -0.56
N ASN A 71 15.73 -10.62 -0.57
CA ASN A 71 16.03 -11.77 0.30
C ASN A 71 14.95 -12.87 0.34
N ASN A 72 14.14 -12.98 -0.70
CA ASN A 72 12.99 -13.89 -0.74
C ASN A 72 12.12 -13.80 0.52
N GLN A 73 11.96 -12.62 1.11
CA GLN A 73 11.04 -12.42 2.24
C GLN A 73 9.87 -11.51 1.84
N TRP A 74 10.18 -10.47 1.07
CA TRP A 74 9.23 -9.47 0.64
C TRP A 74 9.42 -9.15 -0.84
N ALA A 75 8.32 -8.91 -1.54
CA ALA A 75 8.34 -8.07 -2.73
C ALA A 75 7.85 -6.68 -2.37
N TYR A 76 8.47 -5.66 -2.96
CA TYR A 76 8.18 -4.26 -2.69
C TYR A 76 8.24 -3.41 -3.95
N ALA A 77 7.58 -2.25 -3.96
CA ALA A 77 7.70 -1.29 -5.03
C ALA A 77 7.40 0.14 -4.58
N ASP A 78 8.13 1.10 -5.16
CA ASP A 78 7.76 2.50 -5.13
C ASP A 78 6.59 2.76 -6.10
N ILE A 79 5.48 3.27 -5.59
CA ILE A 79 4.40 3.78 -6.43
C ILE A 79 4.74 5.23 -6.79
N THR A 80 5.21 5.45 -8.01
CA THR A 80 5.64 6.78 -8.49
C THR A 80 4.58 7.48 -9.33
N THR A 81 3.58 6.76 -9.83
CA THR A 81 2.53 7.29 -10.70
C THR A 81 1.14 6.91 -10.21
N GLY A 82 0.13 7.65 -10.67
CA GLY A 82 -1.26 7.32 -10.39
C GLY A 82 -1.78 7.79 -9.04
N PRO A 83 -2.97 7.32 -8.65
CA PRO A 83 -3.70 7.82 -7.48
C PRO A 83 -3.05 7.46 -6.13
N LEU A 84 -2.14 6.48 -6.11
CA LEU A 84 -1.39 6.06 -4.93
C LEU A 84 0.07 6.54 -4.97
N SER A 85 0.39 7.50 -5.86
CA SER A 85 1.76 8.02 -5.99
C SER A 85 2.29 8.55 -4.66
N GLY A 86 3.55 8.21 -4.38
CA GLY A 86 4.26 8.57 -3.16
C GLY A 86 4.15 7.52 -2.04
N LEU A 87 3.41 6.43 -2.22
CA LEU A 87 3.39 5.30 -1.28
C LEU A 87 4.35 4.20 -1.72
N CYS A 88 4.87 3.44 -0.77
CA CYS A 88 5.48 2.15 -1.06
C CYS A 88 4.51 1.03 -0.73
N VAL A 89 4.54 -0.01 -1.54
CA VAL A 89 3.77 -1.22 -1.34
C VAL A 89 4.69 -2.39 -1.03
N ALA A 90 4.30 -3.25 -0.09
CA ALA A 90 5.02 -4.47 0.24
C ALA A 90 4.06 -5.64 0.43
N ILE A 91 4.46 -6.82 -0.06
CA ILE A 91 3.75 -8.08 0.11
C ILE A 91 4.72 -9.16 0.62
N ASP A 92 4.24 -9.97 1.55
CA ASP A 92 5.03 -11.05 2.11
C ASP A 92 5.07 -12.28 1.19
N SER A 93 6.02 -13.18 1.44
CA SER A 93 6.19 -14.41 0.67
C SER A 93 4.93 -15.28 0.54
N THR A 94 4.08 -15.25 1.56
CA THR A 94 2.85 -16.05 1.61
C THR A 94 1.66 -15.42 0.87
N CYS A 95 1.82 -14.21 0.33
CA CYS A 95 0.76 -13.42 -0.28
C CYS A 95 -0.42 -13.11 0.67
N THR A 96 -0.25 -13.23 1.98
CA THR A 96 -1.32 -13.05 2.97
C THR A 96 -1.29 -11.69 3.63
N ARG A 97 -0.10 -11.10 3.73
CA ARG A 97 0.11 -9.80 4.35
C ARG A 97 0.56 -8.80 3.31
N PHE A 98 -0.19 -7.72 3.25
CA PHE A 98 -0.04 -6.68 2.26
C PHE A 98 -0.16 -5.33 2.95
N PHE A 99 0.79 -4.44 2.66
CA PHE A 99 0.93 -3.18 3.37
C PHE A 99 1.27 -2.04 2.41
N PHE A 100 0.73 -0.87 2.70
CA PHE A 100 1.18 0.39 2.14
C PHE A 100 1.89 1.19 3.22
N SER A 101 3.01 1.83 2.90
CA SER A 101 3.71 2.73 3.80
C SER A 101 4.00 4.08 3.16
N LYS A 102 4.02 5.10 4.02
CA LYS A 102 4.47 6.46 3.70
C LYS A 102 5.39 7.03 4.78
N TRP A 103 5.02 6.78 6.04
CA TRP A 103 5.65 7.35 7.23
C TRP A 103 6.29 6.30 8.15
N ASN A 104 6.48 5.07 7.64
CA ASN A 104 7.23 4.03 8.32
C ASN A 104 8.25 3.43 7.35
N ALA A 105 9.51 3.83 7.50
CA ALA A 105 10.63 3.32 6.72
C ALA A 105 11.29 2.07 7.34
N ASP A 106 10.67 1.40 8.32
CA ASP A 106 11.16 0.11 8.82
C ASP A 106 11.16 -0.96 7.72
N TYR A 107 12.01 -1.97 7.85
CA TYR A 107 12.09 -3.07 6.89
C TYR A 107 10.70 -3.74 6.68
N PRO A 108 10.25 -3.95 5.42
CA PRO A 108 10.99 -3.82 4.16
C PRO A 108 10.89 -2.45 3.46
N PHE A 109 10.23 -1.46 4.08
CA PHE A 109 9.98 -0.16 3.46
C PHE A 109 11.23 0.73 3.38
N ASN A 110 12.28 0.44 4.13
CA ASN A 110 13.60 1.06 3.97
C ASN A 110 14.21 0.85 2.57
N LEU A 111 13.69 -0.10 1.80
CA LEU A 111 14.13 -0.40 0.44
C LEU A 111 13.44 0.49 -0.61
N CYS A 112 12.36 1.17 -0.23
CA CYS A 112 11.63 2.10 -1.07
C CYS A 112 12.22 3.51 -0.95
N SER A 113 12.28 4.23 -2.07
CA SER A 113 12.82 5.59 -2.11
C SER A 113 11.79 6.65 -1.71
N ASN A 114 10.50 6.32 -1.68
CA ASN A 114 9.42 7.28 -1.47
C ASN A 114 8.81 7.27 -0.05
N VAL A 115 9.40 6.51 0.87
CA VAL A 115 8.97 6.36 2.27
C VAL A 115 9.96 7.06 3.19
N ASN A 116 9.44 7.77 4.18
CA ASN A 116 10.23 8.38 5.24
C ASN A 116 9.70 7.94 6.60
N TYR A 117 10.44 8.21 7.68
CA TYR A 117 9.87 8.16 9.01
C TYR A 117 8.90 9.32 9.22
N ALA A 118 7.94 9.15 10.13
CA ALA A 118 7.03 10.23 10.53
C ALA A 118 7.79 11.44 11.11
N TRP A 119 8.95 11.19 11.70
CA TRP A 119 9.95 12.16 12.10
C TRP A 119 11.33 11.58 11.77
N TYR A 120 12.17 12.34 11.07
CA TYR A 120 13.49 11.89 10.62
C TYR A 120 14.55 12.95 10.95
N GLU A 121 15.40 12.67 11.93
CA GLU A 121 16.37 13.62 12.48
C GLU A 121 17.23 14.35 11.42
N PRO A 122 17.73 13.69 10.37
CA PRO A 122 18.52 14.38 9.34
C PRO A 122 17.74 15.42 8.51
N VAL A 123 16.40 15.40 8.55
CA VAL A 123 15.52 16.31 7.81
C VAL A 123 14.77 17.25 8.75
N ASP A 124 14.21 16.72 9.85
CA ASP A 124 13.34 17.45 10.78
C ASP A 124 14.10 18.00 11.99
N GLY A 125 15.33 17.55 12.22
CA GLY A 125 16.16 17.85 13.39
C GLY A 125 15.94 16.88 14.56
N PRO A 126 16.83 16.88 15.55
CA PRO A 126 16.69 16.02 16.73
C PRO A 126 15.55 16.52 17.61
N LEU A 127 14.75 15.59 18.13
CA LEU A 127 13.80 15.90 19.21
C LEU A 127 14.57 15.94 20.53
N VAL A 128 14.71 17.13 21.13
CA VAL A 128 15.38 17.26 22.43
C VAL A 128 14.38 17.13 23.59
N PRO A 129 14.83 16.82 24.82
CA PRO A 129 13.92 16.73 25.96
C PRO A 129 13.08 17.99 26.15
N GLY A 130 11.76 17.83 26.12
CA GLY A 130 10.79 18.93 26.20
C GLY A 130 10.15 19.30 24.85
N ASP A 131 10.70 18.83 23.74
CA ASP A 131 10.09 19.01 22.42
C ASP A 131 8.88 18.10 22.22
N SER A 132 8.01 18.54 21.30
CA SER A 132 6.91 17.73 20.82
C SER A 132 6.65 18.04 19.35
N PHE A 133 6.22 17.03 18.61
CA PHE A 133 5.64 17.22 17.28
C PHE A 133 4.23 16.62 17.27
N ALA A 134 3.40 17.12 16.37
CA ALA A 134 2.03 16.66 16.21
C ALA A 134 1.82 16.14 14.79
N MET A 135 1.23 14.94 14.67
CA MET A 135 0.83 14.37 13.39
C MET A 135 -0.67 14.11 13.39
N LYS A 136 -1.36 14.58 12.34
CA LYS A 136 -2.78 14.30 12.13
C LYS A 136 -2.94 13.01 11.34
N ILE A 137 -3.51 11.99 11.96
CA ILE A 137 -3.79 10.70 11.32
C ILE A 137 -5.28 10.67 10.92
N GLY A 138 -5.53 10.48 9.62
CA GLY A 138 -6.88 10.28 9.09
C GLY A 138 -7.03 8.84 8.58
N VAL A 139 -8.04 8.12 9.08
CA VAL A 139 -8.39 6.78 8.57
C VAL A 139 -9.58 6.92 7.63
N LEU A 140 -9.45 6.34 6.45
CA LEU A 140 -10.44 6.45 5.38
C LEU A 140 -10.92 5.05 5.01
N VAL A 141 -12.18 4.76 5.34
CA VAL A 141 -12.77 3.44 5.13
C VAL A 141 -13.43 3.39 3.74
N PRO A 142 -13.15 2.36 2.92
CA PRO A 142 -13.83 2.14 1.64
C PRO A 142 -15.35 1.98 1.76
N TYR A 143 -16.09 2.37 0.72
CA TYR A 143 -17.54 2.23 0.60
C TYR A 143 -17.96 0.75 0.54
N GLY A 144 -19.02 0.38 1.27
CA GLY A 144 -19.65 -0.93 1.12
C GLY A 144 -18.94 -2.10 1.82
N ILE A 145 -18.03 -1.82 2.76
CA ILE A 145 -17.81 -2.76 3.86
C ILE A 145 -19.14 -2.76 4.63
N TYR A 146 -19.85 -3.89 4.66
CA TYR A 146 -21.03 -4.05 5.50
C TYR A 146 -20.63 -3.58 6.91
N GLU A 147 -21.40 -2.69 7.53
CA GLU A 147 -21.27 -2.38 8.95
C GLU A 147 -21.20 -3.71 9.71
N GLY A 148 -19.98 -4.08 10.07
CA GLY A 148 -19.59 -5.40 10.52
C GLY A 148 -18.28 -5.16 11.25
N PRO A 149 -18.14 -5.69 12.47
CA PRO A 149 -17.42 -5.07 13.56
C PRO A 149 -15.92 -5.01 13.30
N SER A 150 -15.47 -3.97 12.62
CA SER A 150 -14.10 -3.48 12.77
C SER A 150 -14.17 -2.10 13.41
N ASN A 151 -14.70 -2.07 14.63
CA ASN A 151 -14.90 -0.84 15.41
C ASN A 151 -13.60 -0.33 16.05
N SER A 152 -12.46 -0.97 15.78
CA SER A 152 -11.21 -0.70 16.46
C SER A 152 -10.02 -0.94 15.53
N GLY A 153 -9.46 0.15 15.02
CA GLY A 153 -8.10 0.20 14.50
C GLY A 153 -7.10 0.39 15.65
N ARG A 154 -5.85 -0.04 15.44
CA ARG A 154 -4.76 0.20 16.39
C ARG A 154 -3.74 1.12 15.73
N ILE A 155 -3.34 2.15 16.47
CA ILE A 155 -2.20 3.00 16.10
C ILE A 155 -1.06 2.61 17.04
N TYR A 156 0.09 2.31 16.44
CA TYR A 156 1.32 2.05 17.17
C TYR A 156 2.28 3.20 16.87
N ALA A 157 2.71 3.91 17.91
CA ALA A 157 3.82 4.84 17.84
C ALA A 157 5.07 4.10 18.33
N ILE A 158 6.04 3.92 17.43
CA ILE A 158 7.30 3.24 17.73
C ILE A 158 8.38 4.31 17.70
N VAL A 159 9.16 4.37 18.77
CA VAL A 159 10.35 5.23 18.87
C VAL A 159 11.53 4.29 18.99
N SER A 160 12.44 4.37 18.03
CA SER A 160 13.74 3.71 18.08
C SER A 160 14.82 4.77 18.25
N ASP A 161 15.61 4.64 19.31
CA ASP A 161 16.88 5.32 19.48
C ASP A 161 17.97 4.28 19.16
N THR A 162 18.95 4.65 18.34
CA THR A 162 20.05 3.75 17.95
C THR A 162 21.13 3.69 19.00
#